data_AF-A0A2E1R9X3-F1
#
_entry.id   AF-A0A2E1R9X3-F1
#
_cell.length_a   1.000
_cell.length_b   1.000
_cell.length_c   1.000
_cell.angle_alpha   90.00
_cell.angle_beta   90.00
_cell.angle_gamma   90.00
#
_symmetry.space_group_name_H-M   'P 1'
#
loop_
_entity.id
_entity.type
_entity.pdbx_description
1 polymer ?
#
loop_
_entity_poly.entity_id
_entity_poly.type
_entity_poly.pdbx_seq_one_letter_code
_entity_poly.pdbx_strand_id
1 'polypeptide(L)' 'MQVFEPLVTETLIKKLEDTFPSNPLRSMTHRELDVMIGQQEVIAYLKMLLEEQKTDEVNLEVI' A
#
# COMPACT_ATOMS: atom_id res chain seq x y z
N MET A 1 7.07 -27.50 5.10
CA MET A 1 6.81 -26.23 5.81
C MET A 1 6.51 -25.20 4.73
N GLN A 2 5.24 -24.87 4.49
CA GLN A 2 4.88 -23.80 3.55
C GLN A 2 5.10 -22.48 4.28
N VAL A 3 6.04 -21.68 3.78
CA VAL A 3 6.22 -20.30 4.23
C VAL A 3 5.10 -19.51 3.55
N PHE A 4 4.19 -18.94 4.33
CA PHE A 4 3.23 -17.98 3.78
C PHE A 4 4.02 -16.71 3.48
N GLU A 5 4.21 -16.39 2.21
CA GLU A 5 4.73 -15.07 1.86
C GLU A 5 3.68 -14.02 2.22
N PRO A 6 4.07 -12.90 2.86
CA PRO A 6 3.14 -11.84 3.19
C PRO A 6 2.49 -11.30 1.91
N LEU A 7 1.16 -11.21 1.93
CA LEU A 7 0.36 -10.75 0.78
C LEU A 7 0.74 -9.33 0.34
N VAL A 8 1.23 -8.51 1.28
CA VAL A 8 1.66 -7.14 1.05
C VAL A 8 3.11 -7.00 1.51
N THR A 9 3.95 -6.35 0.71
CA THR A 9 5.37 -6.15 1.03
C THR A 9 5.74 -4.69 0.85
N GLU A 10 6.79 -4.24 1.55
CA GLU A 10 7.36 -2.89 1.35
C GLU A 10 7.76 -2.66 -0.11
N THR A 11 8.28 -3.70 -0.79
CA THR A 11 8.62 -3.66 -2.21
C THR A 11 7.41 -3.39 -3.09
N LEU A 12 6.26 -4.02 -2.80
CA LEU A 12 5.02 -3.78 -3.54
C LEU A 12 4.55 -2.33 -3.36
N ILE A 13 4.53 -1.84 -2.12
CA ILE A 13 4.09 -0.48 -1.80
C ILE A 13 4.97 0.54 -2.53
N LYS A 14 6.30 0.38 -2.48
CA LYS A 14 7.24 1.25 -3.18
C LYS A 14 7.00 1.29 -4.68
N LYS A 15 6.79 0.13 -5.32
CA LYS A 15 6.47 0.06 -6.75
C LYS A 15 5.18 0.80 -7.10
N LEU A 16 4.17 0.73 -6.23
CA LEU A 16 2.92 1.45 -6.43
C LEU A 16 3.10 2.96 -6.30
N GLU A 17 3.87 3.44 -5.32
CA GLU A 17 4.18 4.87 -5.16
C GLU A 17 4.98 5.43 -6.34
N ASP A 18 5.93 4.66 -6.86
CA ASP A 18 6.71 5.04 -8.05
C ASP A 18 5.84 5.08 -9.32
N THR A 19 4.82 4.22 -9.40
CA THR A 19 3.91 4.13 -10.56
C THR A 19 2.78 5.16 -10.50
N PHE A 20 2.27 5.44 -9.31
CA PHE A 20 1.11 6.29 -9.06
C PHE A 20 1.51 7.45 -8.15
N PRO A 21 2.08 8.53 -8.71
CA PRO A 21 2.53 9.67 -7.93
C PRO A 21 1.36 10.34 -7.20
N SER A 22 1.61 10.76 -5.96
CA SER A 22 0.61 11.36 -5.07
C SER A 22 0.35 12.84 -5.30
N ASN A 23 1.16 13.48 -6.16
CA ASN A 23 1.10 14.92 -6.40
C ASN A 23 0.20 15.24 -7.60
N PRO A 24 -0.91 15.98 -7.41
CA PRO A 24 -1.74 16.41 -8.52
C PRO A 24 -0.99 17.41 -9.41
N LEU A 25 -1.15 17.27 -10.72
CA LEU A 25 -0.69 18.25 -11.69
C LEU A 25 -1.80 19.26 -11.97
N ARG A 26 -1.44 20.54 -12.17
CA ARG A 26 -2.41 21.61 -12.48
C ARG A 26 -3.22 21.35 -13.77
N SER A 27 -2.70 20.53 -14.67
CA SER A 27 -3.35 20.18 -15.94
C SER A 27 -4.36 19.03 -15.82
N MET A 28 -4.48 18.39 -14.65
CA MET A 28 -5.39 17.25 -14.48
C MET A 28 -6.86 17.71 -14.52
N THR A 29 -7.67 16.93 -15.22
CA THR A 29 -9.12 17.03 -15.18
C THR A 29 -9.67 16.51 -13.84
N HIS A 30 -10.90 16.89 -13.50
CA HIS A 30 -11.58 16.39 -12.30
C HIS A 30 -11.62 14.86 -12.26
N ARG A 31 -11.89 14.22 -13.39
CA ARG A 31 -11.90 12.75 -13.49
C ARG A 31 -10.53 12.14 -13.20
N GLU A 32 -9.44 12.75 -13.68
CA GLU A 32 -8.09 12.27 -13.40
C GLU A 32 -7.72 12.46 -11.92
N LEU A 33 -8.21 13.53 -11.29
CA LEU A 33 -8.06 13.72 -9.84
C LEU A 33 -8.81 12.65 -9.05
N ASP A 34 -10.05 12.33 -9.41
CA ASP A 34 -10.84 11.28 -8.74
C ASP A 34 -10.14 9.91 -8.83
N VAL A 35 -9.61 9.57 -10.01
CA VAL A 35 -8.83 8.33 -10.20
C VAL A 35 -7.57 8.34 -9.33
N MET A 36 -6.84 9.46 -9.28
CA MET A 36 -5.65 9.60 -8.45
C MET A 36 -5.98 9.44 -6.97
N ILE A 37 -7.08 10.03 -6.49
CA ILE A 37 -7.55 9.87 -5.11
C ILE A 37 -7.78 8.39 -4.80
N GLY A 38 -8.53 7.67 -5.65
CA GLY A 38 -8.76 6.24 -5.46
C GLY A 38 -7.47 5.41 -5.46
N GLN A 39 -6.48 5.76 -6.29
CA GLN A 39 -5.16 5.11 -6.26
C GLN A 39 -4.45 5.32 -4.91
N GLN A 40 -4.48 6.54 -4.37
CA GLN A 40 -3.86 6.84 -3.09
C GLN A 40 -4.59 6.16 -1.91
N GLU A 41 -5.92 6.04 -1.96
CA GLU A 41 -6.70 5.29 -0.95
C GLU A 41 -6.31 3.81 -0.93
N VAL A 42 -6.14 3.19 -2.09
CA VAL A 42 -5.68 1.79 -2.19
C VAL A 42 -4.26 1.65 -1.64
N ILE A 43 -3.34 2.56 -1.97
CA ILE A 43 -1.97 2.53 -1.42
C ILE A 43 -2.00 2.68 0.11
N ALA A 44 -2.83 3.58 0.64
CA ALA A 44 -2.97 3.76 2.08
C ALA A 44 -3.51 2.51 2.78
N TYR A 45 -4.52 1.86 2.19
CA TYR A 45 -5.06 0.60 2.70
C TYR A 45 -4.00 -0.52 2.73
N LEU A 46 -3.20 -0.65 1.67
CA LEU A 46 -2.11 -1.64 1.63
C LEU A 46 -1.04 -1.36 2.69
N LYS A 47 -0.72 -0.08 2.97
CA LYS A 47 0.18 0.28 4.08
C LYS A 47 -0.38 -0.16 5.43
N MET A 48 -1.69 0.03 5.66
CA MET A 48 -2.33 -0.45 6.89
C MET A 48 -2.23 -1.97 7.02
N LEU A 49 -2.54 -2.72 5.96
CA LEU A 49 -2.42 -4.19 5.97
C LEU A 49 -0.99 -4.67 6.26
N LEU A 50 0.02 -3.98 5.73
CA LEU A 50 1.41 -4.32 6.00
C LEU A 50 1.77 -4.12 7.49
N GLU A 51 1.28 -3.04 8.11
CA GLU A 51 1.51 -2.78 9.53
C GLU A 51 0.75 -3.77 10.43
N GLU A 52 -0.46 -4.17 10.03
CA GLU A 52 -1.21 -5.25 10.68
C GLU A 52 -0.43 -6.58 10.61
N GLN A 53 0.11 -6.93 9.44
CA GLN A 53 0.94 -8.14 9.25
C GLN A 53 2.18 -8.15 10.15
N LYS A 54 2.88 -7.02 10.27
CA LYS A 54 4.03 -6.87 11.19
C LYS A 54 3.61 -7.05 12.65
N THR A 55 2.44 -6.54 13.02
CA THR A 55 1.92 -6.66 14.39
C THR A 55 1.56 -8.11 14.72
N ASP A 56 0.97 -8.83 13.77
CA ASP A 56 0.62 -10.25 13.92
C ASP A 56 1.86 -11.16 13.97
N GLU A 57 2.90 -10.88 13.18
CA GLU A 57 4.18 -11.59 13.27
C GLU A 57 4.84 -11.43 14.65
N VAL A 58 4.82 -10.21 15.22
CA VAL A 58 5.39 -9.93 16.55
C VAL A 58 4.65 -10.67 17.67
N ASN A 59 3.35 -10.92 17.53
CA ASN A 59 2.57 -11.66 18.53
C ASN A 59 2.84 -13.18 18.54
N LEU A 60 3.40 -13.73 17.47
CA LEU A 60 3.73 -15.16 17.37
C LEU A 60 5.10 -15.51 17.99
N GLU A 61 5.97 -14.52 18.26
CA GLU A 61 7.30 -14.74 18.86
C GLU A 61 7.28 -14.77 20.42
N VAL A 62 6.12 -14.63 21.07
CA VAL A 62 6.00 -14.49 22.54
C VAL A 62 5.60 -15.80 23.27
N ILE A 63 5.72 -16.97 22.63
CA ILE A 63 5.39 -18.26 23.28
C ILE A 63 6.56 -19.24 23.25
#